data_AF-A0A4S1M817-F1
#
_entry.id   AF-A0A4S1M817-F1
#
_cell.length_a   1.000
_cell.length_b   1.000
_cell.length_c   1.000
_cell.angle_alpha   90.00
_cell.angle_beta   90.00
_cell.angle_gamma   90.00
#
_symmetry.space_group_name_H-M   'P 1'
#
loop_
_entity.id
_entity.type
_entity.pdbx_description
1 polymer ?
#
loop_
_entity_poly.entity_id
_entity_poly.type
_entity_poly.pdbx_seq_one_letter_code
_entity_poly.pdbx_strand_id
1 'polypeptide(L)'
;MNKALWGLLIAWAFVGGNRVLSASSWVVVGSFLGDEGKGAVCDFLAQEVDYVVRFNGGNNAGHTVMQHDKTYTLHMLPSGVINPLVVNVIGAGCVVNVAALGEEIAVVEAQLGRPILPHQLVIDMRAG
;
A
#
# COMPACT_ATOMS: atom_id res chain seq x y z
N MET A 1 -28.18 -15.72 -8.15
CA MET A 1 -27.23 -14.95 -8.99
C MET A 1 -26.17 -14.39 -8.06
N ASN A 2 -24.89 -14.68 -8.31
CA ASN A 2 -23.84 -14.64 -7.26
C ASN A 2 -23.02 -13.33 -7.30
N LYS A 3 -22.76 -12.71 -6.13
CA LYS A 3 -21.81 -11.59 -5.94
C LYS A 3 -21.16 -11.73 -4.56
N ALA A 4 -19.84 -11.69 -4.51
CA ALA A 4 -19.05 -12.00 -3.30
C ALA A 4 -18.75 -10.77 -2.43
N LEU A 5 -18.44 -11.03 -1.15
CA LEU A 5 -18.11 -10.05 -0.11
C LEU A 5 -16.60 -10.06 0.19
N TRP A 6 -15.82 -9.07 -0.28
CA TRP A 6 -14.42 -8.86 0.11
C TRP A 6 -14.06 -7.35 0.04
N GLY A 7 -13.21 -6.79 0.90
CA GLY A 7 -12.41 -7.38 1.99
C GLY A 7 -11.89 -6.35 3.03
N LEU A 8 -10.81 -6.67 3.77
CA LEU A 8 -10.39 -6.02 5.05
C LEU A 8 -8.83 -5.88 5.15
N LEU A 9 -8.18 -4.56 5.03
CA LEU A 9 -7.36 -3.25 3.45
C LEU A 9 -7.38 -4.11 5.78
N ILE A 10 -6.36 -4.99 6.42
CA ILE A 10 -5.54 -4.75 7.64
C ILE A 10 -4.14 -4.23 7.25
N ALA A 11 -3.68 -3.12 7.85
CA ALA A 11 -2.27 -2.71 7.78
C ALA A 11 -1.50 -3.10 9.05
N TRP A 12 -0.26 -3.59 8.89
CA TRP A 12 0.68 -3.81 10.01
C TRP A 12 1.62 -2.62 10.13
N ALA A 13 2.09 -2.35 11.34
CA ALA A 13 3.19 -1.46 11.62
C ALA A 13 4.10 -2.10 12.68
N PHE A 14 5.41 -1.90 12.54
CA PHE A 14 6.39 -2.13 13.60
C PHE A 14 7.04 -0.79 13.95
N VAL A 15 7.69 -0.73 15.12
CA VAL A 15 8.53 0.40 15.53
C VAL A 15 9.75 -0.18 16.25
N GLY A 16 10.93 -0.08 15.63
CA GLY A 16 12.17 -0.66 16.17
C GLY A 16 12.70 0.04 17.44
N GLY A 17 12.55 -0.58 18.61
CA GLY A 17 13.03 0.04 19.86
C GLY A 17 13.03 -0.82 21.14
N ASN A 18 13.83 -1.89 21.18
CA ASN A 18 14.29 -2.65 22.38
C ASN A 18 13.37 -2.63 23.62
N ARG A 19 12.10 -3.00 23.46
CA ARG A 19 11.15 -3.31 24.53
C ARG A 19 10.28 -4.48 24.08
N VAL A 20 9.73 -5.22 25.04
CA VAL A 20 8.63 -6.16 24.77
C VAL A 20 7.39 -5.32 24.52
N LEU A 21 6.98 -5.18 23.25
CA LEU A 21 5.92 -4.24 22.85
C LEU A 21 4.68 -4.94 22.30
N SER A 22 3.53 -4.46 22.75
CA SER A 22 2.25 -4.69 22.10
C SER A 22 2.25 -3.97 20.75
N ALA A 23 2.32 -4.71 19.64
CA ALA A 23 2.27 -4.14 18.29
C ALA A 23 0.85 -3.64 17.97
N SER A 24 0.62 -2.34 18.13
CA SER A 24 -0.64 -1.68 17.76
C SER A 24 -0.70 -1.45 16.26
N SER A 25 -1.53 -2.22 15.55
CA SER A 25 -1.81 -2.00 14.13
C SER A 25 -2.81 -0.87 13.93
N TRP A 26 -2.55 0.04 12.99
CA TRP A 26 -3.51 1.06 12.55
C TRP A 26 -4.24 0.57 11.30
N VAL A 27 -5.56 0.77 11.24
CA VAL A 27 -6.39 0.25 10.16
C VAL A 27 -7.30 1.34 9.60
N VAL A 28 -7.05 1.74 8.36
CA VAL A 28 -7.85 2.75 7.65
C VAL A 28 -8.91 2.03 6.81
N VAL A 29 -10.18 2.33 7.06
CA VAL A 29 -11.33 1.73 6.35
C VAL A 29 -12.28 2.85 5.91
N GLY A 30 -12.82 2.75 4.69
CA GLY A 30 -13.92 3.59 4.26
C GLY A 30 -15.21 3.19 4.97
N SER A 31 -15.90 4.14 5.61
CA SER A 31 -17.16 3.90 6.33
C SER A 31 -18.41 3.95 5.42
N PHE A 32 -18.24 4.24 4.14
CA PHE A 32 -19.33 4.45 3.19
C PHE A 32 -19.07 3.72 1.86
N LEU A 33 -19.49 4.29 0.72
CA LEU A 33 -19.46 3.65 -0.60
C LEU A 33 -18.25 4.08 -1.45
N GLY A 34 -17.12 4.37 -0.82
CA GLY A 34 -15.90 4.77 -1.50
C GLY A 34 -15.58 6.27 -1.41
N ASP A 35 -14.44 6.63 -2.00
CA ASP A 35 -13.93 8.00 -2.17
C ASP A 35 -13.87 8.89 -0.91
N GLU A 36 -13.82 8.28 0.28
CA GLU A 36 -13.78 8.94 1.59
C GLU A 36 -12.42 9.60 1.93
N GLY A 37 -11.57 9.89 0.94
CA GLY A 37 -10.23 10.44 1.16
C GLY A 37 -9.20 9.49 1.82
N LYS A 38 -9.57 8.23 2.07
CA LYS A 38 -8.74 7.19 2.74
C LYS A 38 -7.29 7.09 2.26
N GLY A 39 -7.02 7.35 0.97
CA GLY A 39 -5.65 7.36 0.43
C GLY A 39 -4.74 8.44 1.06
N ALA A 40 -5.25 9.63 1.33
CA ALA A 40 -4.51 10.71 1.99
C ALA A 40 -4.28 10.42 3.49
N VAL A 41 -5.19 9.69 4.13
CA VAL A 41 -5.00 9.20 5.51
C VAL A 41 -3.91 8.12 5.54
N CYS A 42 -3.93 7.17 4.59
CA CYS A 42 -2.86 6.17 4.45
C CYS A 42 -1.50 6.82 4.17
N ASP A 43 -1.43 7.84 3.31
CA ASP A 43 -0.21 8.61 3.01
C ASP A 43 0.36 9.30 4.24
N PHE A 44 -0.47 10.03 5.00
CA PHE A 44 -0.05 10.66 6.26
C PHE A 44 0.50 9.64 7.27
N LEU A 45 -0.21 8.51 7.48
CA LEU A 45 0.21 7.48 8.44
C LEU A 45 1.41 6.66 7.95
N ALA A 46 1.65 6.56 6.63
CA ALA A 46 2.80 5.87 6.04
C ALA A 46 4.16 6.51 6.36
N GLN A 47 4.17 7.68 6.99
CA GLN A 47 5.38 8.39 7.42
C GLN A 47 5.87 7.93 8.81
N GLU A 48 5.01 7.28 9.62
CA GLU A 48 5.30 6.92 11.02
C GLU A 48 5.42 5.39 11.26
N VAL A 49 5.45 4.57 10.21
CA VAL A 49 5.34 3.10 10.30
C VAL A 49 6.42 2.36 9.51
N ASP A 50 6.99 1.28 10.08
CA ASP A 50 7.98 0.43 9.40
C ASP A 50 7.38 -0.35 8.19
N TYR A 51 6.05 -0.53 8.15
CA TYR A 51 5.33 -1.36 7.16
C TYR A 51 4.05 -0.67 6.67
N VAL A 52 3.67 -0.91 5.40
CA VAL A 52 2.36 -0.54 4.85
C VAL A 52 1.79 -1.72 4.05
N VAL A 53 0.66 -2.28 4.47
CA VAL A 53 0.07 -3.49 3.86
C VAL A 53 -1.23 -3.14 3.13
N ARG A 54 -1.29 -3.48 1.83
CA ARG A 54 -2.53 -3.57 1.06
C ARG A 54 -3.05 -5.01 1.18
N PHE A 55 -4.31 -5.16 1.59
CA PHE A 55 -4.85 -6.45 2.03
C PHE A 55 -5.99 -7.01 1.16
N ASN A 56 -6.61 -6.18 0.32
CA ASN A 56 -7.64 -6.56 -0.66
C ASN A 56 -7.73 -5.51 -1.78
N GLY A 57 -8.60 -5.77 -2.75
CA GLY A 57 -8.76 -4.99 -3.96
C GLY A 57 -7.75 -5.38 -5.02
N GLY A 58 -8.01 -4.92 -6.25
CA GLY A 58 -7.03 -4.87 -7.32
C GLY A 58 -6.66 -3.41 -7.64
N ASN A 59 -6.27 -3.14 -8.89
CA ASN A 59 -5.95 -1.82 -9.44
C ASN A 59 -7.19 -0.92 -9.69
N ASN A 60 -8.40 -1.36 -9.31
CA ASN A 60 -9.68 -0.68 -9.57
C ASN A 60 -9.86 0.67 -8.85
N ALA A 61 -8.99 1.03 -7.91
CA ALA A 61 -9.02 2.30 -7.20
C ALA A 61 -7.62 2.92 -7.18
N GLY A 62 -7.47 4.10 -7.77
CA GLY A 62 -6.27 4.92 -7.65
C GLY A 62 -6.29 5.74 -6.36
N HIS A 63 -5.11 6.02 -5.82
CA HIS A 63 -4.91 7.07 -4.82
C HIS A 63 -3.69 7.91 -5.22
N THR A 64 -3.78 9.20 -4.96
CA THR A 64 -2.70 10.16 -5.25
C THR A 64 -1.95 10.47 -3.96
N VAL A 65 -0.65 10.24 -3.98
CA VAL A 65 0.29 10.64 -2.91
C VAL A 65 1.03 11.89 -3.35
N MET A 66 1.25 12.83 -2.43
CA MET A 66 2.03 14.04 -2.68
C MET A 66 3.19 14.13 -1.69
N GLN A 67 4.42 13.94 -2.17
CA GLN A 67 5.62 14.04 -1.33
C GLN A 67 6.60 15.07 -1.91
N HIS A 68 6.88 16.12 -1.14
CA HIS A 68 7.52 17.34 -1.64
C HIS A 68 6.75 17.87 -2.87
N ASP A 69 7.44 18.37 -3.90
CA ASP A 69 6.83 18.89 -5.13
C ASP A 69 6.47 17.80 -6.17
N LYS A 70 6.37 16.52 -5.77
CA LYS A 70 6.04 15.40 -6.66
C LYS A 70 4.75 14.69 -6.27
N THR A 71 3.93 14.46 -7.29
CA THR A 71 2.62 13.81 -7.22
C THR A 71 2.68 12.44 -7.89
N TYR A 72 2.39 11.38 -7.14
CA TYR A 72 2.43 9.99 -7.59
C TYR A 72 1.02 9.41 -7.59
N THR A 73 0.58 8.81 -8.69
CA THR A 73 -0.71 8.12 -8.78
C THR A 73 -0.48 6.61 -8.66
N LEU A 74 -0.98 6.02 -7.59
CA LEU A 74 -0.76 4.62 -7.23
C LEU A 74 -2.09 3.85 -7.28
N HIS A 75 -2.12 2.75 -8.02
CA HIS A 75 -3.31 1.93 -8.25
C HIS A 75 -3.24 0.63 -7.48
N MET A 76 -2.13 -0.09 -7.55
CA MET A 76 -1.88 -1.36 -6.86
C MET A 76 -0.82 -1.23 -5.78
N LEU A 77 0.24 -0.45 -6.00
CA LEU A 77 1.29 -0.23 -5.01
C LEU A 77 0.72 0.43 -3.74
N PRO A 78 1.19 0.07 -2.53
CA PRO A 78 0.82 0.77 -1.30
C PRO A 78 1.51 2.14 -1.20
N SER A 79 0.91 3.06 -0.45
CA SER A 79 1.32 4.49 -0.37
C SER A 79 2.76 4.69 0.08
N GLY A 80 3.29 3.80 0.93
CA GLY A 80 4.65 3.84 1.45
C GLY A 80 5.75 3.53 0.42
N VAL A 81 5.42 3.20 -0.84
CA VAL A 81 6.42 2.80 -1.86
C VAL A 81 7.40 3.91 -2.23
N ILE A 82 7.09 5.15 -1.88
CA ILE A 82 7.95 6.31 -2.15
C ILE A 82 9.06 6.42 -1.08
N ASN A 83 8.77 6.07 0.18
CA ASN A 83 9.74 6.05 1.28
C ASN A 83 10.60 4.77 1.24
N PRO A 84 11.92 4.85 1.01
CA PRO A 84 12.79 3.68 0.87
C PRO A 84 12.95 2.86 2.16
N LEU A 85 12.56 3.39 3.33
CA LEU A 85 12.65 2.69 4.62
C LEU A 85 11.42 1.82 4.92
N VAL A 86 10.31 2.00 4.20
CA VAL A 86 9.02 1.35 4.48
C VAL A 86 8.88 0.06 3.69
N VAL A 87 8.54 -1.04 4.36
CA VAL A 87 8.24 -2.32 3.69
C VAL A 87 6.78 -2.35 3.25
N ASN A 88 6.57 -2.32 1.94
CA ASN A 88 5.25 -2.32 1.32
C ASN A 88 4.83 -3.76 1.00
N VAL A 89 3.64 -4.17 1.44
CA VAL A 89 3.19 -5.56 1.30
C VAL A 89 1.87 -5.61 0.54
N ILE A 90 1.80 -6.45 -0.50
CA ILE A 90 0.56 -6.84 -1.17
C ILE A 90 0.15 -8.22 -0.64
N GLY A 91 -0.83 -8.25 0.27
CA GLY A 91 -1.26 -9.43 1.01
C GLY A 91 -2.22 -10.34 0.23
N ALA A 92 -2.40 -11.58 0.73
CA ALA A 92 -3.15 -12.66 0.09
C ALA A 92 -4.60 -12.35 -0.36
N GLY A 93 -5.25 -11.31 0.18
CA GLY A 93 -6.59 -10.92 -0.24
C GLY A 93 -6.63 -10.01 -1.47
N CYS A 94 -5.50 -9.54 -1.98
CA CYS A 94 -5.42 -8.71 -3.19
C CYS A 94 -5.53 -9.54 -4.48
N VAL A 95 -5.97 -8.86 -5.55
CA VAL A 95 -5.94 -9.38 -6.93
C VAL A 95 -4.86 -8.62 -7.70
N VAL A 96 -3.88 -9.33 -8.26
CA VAL A 96 -2.63 -8.78 -8.80
C VAL A 96 -2.59 -8.93 -10.32
N ASN A 97 -3.00 -7.86 -11.02
CA ASN A 97 -2.70 -7.70 -12.44
C ASN A 97 -1.21 -7.39 -12.61
N VAL A 98 -0.42 -8.42 -12.87
CA VAL A 98 1.05 -8.36 -13.01
C VAL A 98 1.50 -7.37 -14.09
N ALA A 99 0.75 -7.24 -15.20
CA ALA A 99 1.09 -6.31 -16.28
C ALA A 99 0.90 -4.85 -15.81
N ALA A 100 -0.26 -4.52 -15.26
CA ALA A 100 -0.54 -3.18 -14.74
C ALA A 100 0.39 -2.82 -13.56
N LEU A 101 0.76 -3.78 -12.71
CA LEU A 101 1.73 -3.58 -11.63
C LEU A 101 3.13 -3.30 -12.17
N GLY A 102 3.56 -3.99 -13.24
CA GLY A 102 4.84 -3.72 -13.90
C GLY A 102 4.90 -2.34 -14.56
N GLU A 103 3.81 -1.92 -15.21
CA GLU A 103 3.66 -0.57 -15.75
C GLU A 103 3.68 0.50 -14.65
N GLU A 104 2.95 0.28 -13.55
CA GLU A 104 2.91 1.18 -12.39
C GLU A 104 4.28 1.32 -11.71
N ILE A 105 5.01 0.21 -11.52
CA ILE A 105 6.39 0.20 -11.02
C ILE A 105 7.29 1.03 -11.94
N ALA A 106 7.28 0.79 -13.25
CA ALA A 106 8.15 1.51 -14.19
C ALA A 106 7.88 3.03 -14.21
N VAL A 107 6.61 3.44 -14.10
CA VAL A 107 6.24 4.87 -13.99
C VAL A 107 6.73 5.47 -12.67
N VAL A 108 6.54 4.77 -11.55
CA VAL A 108 6.95 5.24 -10.21
C VAL A 108 8.47 5.32 -10.09
N GLU A 109 9.21 4.33 -10.59
CA GLU A 109 10.69 4.35 -10.61
C GLU A 109 11.25 5.51 -11.45
N ALA A 110 10.65 5.76 -12.63
CA ALA A 110 11.02 6.89 -13.48
C ALA A 110 10.73 8.26 -12.82
N GLN A 111 9.62 8.38 -12.07
CA GLN A 111 9.28 9.59 -11.30
C GLN A 111 10.18 9.75 -10.06
N LEU A 112 10.53 8.66 -9.39
CA LEU A 112 11.44 8.64 -8.24
C LEU A 112 12.89 9.00 -8.65
N GLY A 113 13.34 8.53 -9.80
CA GLY A 113 14.76 8.56 -10.20
C GLY A 113 15.60 7.46 -9.53
N ARG A 114 14.95 6.44 -8.94
CA ARG A 114 15.57 5.26 -8.33
C ARG A 114 14.67 4.03 -8.54
N PRO A 115 15.22 2.81 -8.54
CA PRO A 115 14.40 1.60 -8.46
C PRO A 115 13.69 1.47 -7.10
N ILE A 116 12.60 0.70 -7.09
CA ILE A 116 12.00 0.14 -5.88
C ILE A 116 12.89 -1.01 -5.43
N LEU A 117 13.31 -1.00 -4.17
CA LEU A 117 14.31 -1.97 -3.69
C LEU A 117 13.65 -3.34 -3.43
N PRO A 118 14.33 -4.48 -3.65
CA PRO A 118 13.72 -5.82 -3.49
C PRO A 118 13.20 -6.16 -2.08
N HIS A 119 13.62 -5.42 -1.05
CA HIS A 119 13.09 -5.53 0.32
C HIS A 119 11.92 -4.56 0.60
N GLN A 120 11.71 -3.57 -0.26
CA GLN A 120 10.76 -2.48 -0.09
C GLN A 120 9.36 -2.86 -0.61
N LEU A 121 9.25 -3.90 -1.45
CA LEU A 121 7.99 -4.44 -1.97
C LEU A 121 7.94 -5.97 -1.84
N VAL A 122 6.97 -6.47 -1.09
CA VAL A 122 6.70 -7.90 -0.87
C VAL A 122 5.31 -8.24 -1.41
N ILE A 123 5.20 -9.33 -2.16
CA ILE A 123 3.92 -9.84 -2.67
C ILE A 123 3.69 -11.22 -2.05
N ASP A 124 2.54 -11.42 -1.41
CA ASP A 124 2.13 -12.71 -0.86
C ASP A 124 1.83 -13.68 -2.01
N MET A 125 2.44 -14.87 -1.97
CA MET A 125 2.27 -15.91 -3.00
C MET A 125 0.83 -16.41 -3.18
N ARG A 126 -0.10 -15.98 -2.31
CA ARG A 126 -1.53 -16.31 -2.33
C ARG A 126 -2.41 -15.21 -2.91
N ALA A 127 -1.85 -14.03 -3.23
CA ALA A 127 -2.57 -13.02 -4.00
C ALA A 127 -2.83 -13.55 -5.43
N GLY A 128 -4.04 -13.31 -5.96
CA GLY A 128 -4.56 -14.02 -7.14
C GLY A 128 -4.98 -13.14 -8.31
#